data_AF-A0A7L1NWP0-F1
#
_entry.id   AF-A0A7L1NWP0-F1
#
_cell.length_a   1.000
_cell.length_b   1.000
_cell.length_c   1.000
_cell.angle_alpha   90.00
_cell.angle_beta   90.00
_cell.angle_gamma   90.00
#
_symmetry.space_group_name_H-M   'P 1'
#
loop_
_entity.id
_entity.type
_entity.pdbx_description
1 polymer ?
#
loop_
_entity_poly.entity_id
_entity_poly.type
_entity_poly.pdbx_seq_one_letter_code
_entity_poly.pdbx_strand_id
1 'polypeptide(L)'
;MLGKPSCLPKLTRVVLSHKLRALFLLAFNFTSFASVMLYWRIGEDPKDKGKGYGLPAEFHCGHFVPPPPARVTAAGPPPSPGDVFFVETSERTDPSYLYLFTCSVESAARAHPGTRVVVLMKGLASGNASLPNHWGFSLLSCFPNVEIRPLDVPELFSGTPLAEWYSRAQQRWEPYFLPVLSDACRIAIMWKFGGIYLDTDFIVLKNLKNLTNALGIQSPDLLNGAFLSFSAKHEFMELCMRDFVENYNGWVWGHQGPELLTRVFKRWCPISSIQHVLSCKGVSALSSEAFYPVRWEDWKRLFEAISSSELHELLKNTYALHVWNKLSHGTRLEIASQALLAQLYSQFCPATHAKMKMN
;
A
#
# COMPACT_ATOMS: atom_id res chain seq x y z
N MET A 1 8.98 -15.43 -81.07
CA MET A 1 7.81 -15.54 -80.19
C MET A 1 8.24 -15.17 -78.76
N LEU A 2 7.69 -14.09 -78.22
CA LEU A 2 8.02 -13.55 -76.88
C LEU A 2 7.28 -14.33 -75.80
N GLY A 3 8.00 -14.98 -74.88
CA GLY A 3 7.47 -15.47 -73.61
C GLY A 3 7.74 -14.46 -72.50
N LYS A 4 6.69 -13.86 -71.93
CA LYS A 4 6.78 -13.02 -70.72
C LYS A 4 6.94 -13.92 -69.48
N PRO A 5 7.86 -13.62 -68.55
CA PRO A 5 7.89 -14.27 -67.24
C PRO A 5 6.79 -13.69 -66.32
N SER A 6 6.12 -14.59 -65.60
CA SER A 6 5.06 -14.30 -64.65
C SER A 6 5.60 -13.66 -63.36
N CYS A 7 5.48 -12.34 -63.23
CA CYS A 7 5.77 -11.62 -61.99
C CYS A 7 4.48 -11.46 -61.15
N LEU A 8 3.94 -12.55 -60.61
CA LEU A 8 2.72 -12.48 -59.79
C LEU A 8 2.55 -13.43 -58.57
N PRO A 9 3.57 -14.13 -58.01
CA PRO A 9 3.40 -14.82 -56.72
C PRO A 9 3.98 -14.09 -55.49
N LYS A 10 4.83 -13.07 -55.66
CA LYS A 10 5.54 -12.43 -54.51
C LYS A 10 4.74 -11.32 -53.83
N LEU A 11 3.99 -10.50 -54.58
CA LEU A 11 3.25 -9.37 -54.01
C LEU A 11 2.05 -9.82 -53.17
N THR A 12 1.35 -10.86 -53.62
CA THR A 12 0.22 -11.48 -52.90
C THR A 12 0.66 -12.12 -51.59
N ARG A 13 1.84 -12.73 -51.53
CA ARG A 13 2.39 -13.35 -50.31
C ARG A 13 2.80 -12.32 -49.25
N VAL A 14 3.30 -11.16 -49.68
CA VAL A 14 3.67 -10.04 -48.79
C VAL A 14 2.40 -9.35 -48.25
N VAL A 15 1.39 -9.11 -49.09
CA VAL A 15 0.12 -8.52 -48.62
C VAL A 15 -0.61 -9.47 -47.65
N LEU A 16 -0.57 -10.78 -47.89
CA LEU A 16 -1.16 -11.76 -46.97
C LEU A 16 -0.42 -11.81 -45.62
N SER A 17 0.92 -11.72 -45.61
CA SER A 17 1.70 -11.72 -44.37
C SER A 17 1.49 -10.45 -43.54
N HIS A 18 1.35 -9.29 -44.18
CA HIS A 18 1.01 -8.04 -43.49
C HIS A 18 -0.41 -8.07 -42.92
N LYS A 19 -1.39 -8.64 -43.65
CA LYS A 19 -2.75 -8.84 -43.15
C LYS A 19 -2.78 -9.82 -41.96
N LEU A 20 -2.04 -10.92 -42.04
CA LEU A 20 -1.90 -11.89 -40.94
C LEU A 20 -1.23 -11.25 -39.72
N ARG A 21 -0.20 -10.43 -39.90
CA ARG A 21 0.48 -9.72 -38.80
C ARG A 21 -0.41 -8.65 -38.17
N ALA A 22 -1.21 -7.93 -38.97
CA ALA A 22 -2.21 -6.99 -38.48
C ALA A 22 -3.35 -7.70 -37.73
N LEU A 23 -3.84 -8.83 -38.25
CA LEU A 23 -4.80 -9.70 -37.57
C LEU A 23 -4.24 -10.26 -36.26
N PHE A 24 -2.95 -10.63 -36.22
CA PHE A 24 -2.30 -11.11 -35.02
C PHE A 24 -2.15 -10.02 -33.96
N LEU A 25 -1.78 -8.80 -34.36
CA LEU A 25 -1.71 -7.64 -33.47
C LEU A 25 -3.10 -7.21 -32.96
N LEU A 26 -4.12 -7.24 -33.84
CA LEU A 26 -5.50 -6.98 -33.45
C LEU A 26 -6.03 -8.06 -32.51
N ALA A 27 -5.76 -9.34 -32.80
CA ALA A 27 -6.15 -10.45 -31.94
C ALA A 27 -5.43 -10.40 -30.59
N PHE A 28 -4.13 -10.07 -30.55
CA PHE A 28 -3.36 -9.91 -29.32
C PHE A 28 -3.84 -8.71 -28.49
N ASN A 29 -4.16 -7.59 -29.14
CA ASN A 29 -4.75 -6.44 -28.45
C ASN A 29 -6.16 -6.75 -27.96
N PHE A 30 -6.95 -7.50 -28.72
CA PHE A 30 -8.30 -7.90 -28.33
C PHE A 30 -8.31 -8.95 -27.22
N THR A 31 -7.37 -9.92 -27.22
CA THR A 31 -7.21 -10.87 -26.12
C THR A 31 -6.64 -10.18 -24.89
N SER A 32 -5.70 -9.25 -25.02
CA SER A 32 -5.22 -8.41 -23.92
C SER A 32 -6.35 -7.56 -23.34
N PHE A 33 -7.13 -6.89 -24.18
CA PHE A 33 -8.27 -6.08 -23.75
C PHE A 33 -9.38 -6.94 -23.14
N ALA A 34 -9.67 -8.12 -23.71
CA ALA A 34 -10.61 -9.08 -23.14
C ALA A 34 -10.10 -9.69 -21.83
N SER A 35 -8.79 -9.89 -21.68
CA SER A 35 -8.16 -10.33 -20.42
C SER A 35 -8.26 -9.24 -19.37
N VAL A 36 -8.02 -7.98 -19.73
CA VAL A 36 -8.21 -6.82 -18.85
C VAL A 36 -9.68 -6.65 -18.47
N MET A 37 -10.61 -6.83 -19.42
CA MET A 37 -12.05 -6.79 -19.15
C MET A 37 -12.54 -7.98 -18.32
N LEU A 38 -12.01 -9.18 -18.52
CA LEU A 38 -12.28 -10.34 -17.65
C LEU A 38 -11.68 -10.12 -16.26
N TYR A 39 -10.47 -9.56 -16.19
CA TYR A 39 -9.81 -9.17 -14.94
C TYR A 39 -10.62 -8.09 -14.20
N TRP A 40 -11.26 -7.18 -14.94
CA TRP A 40 -12.17 -6.18 -14.38
C TRP A 40 -13.50 -6.80 -13.95
N ARG A 41 -14.03 -7.76 -14.71
CA ARG A 41 -15.27 -8.49 -14.38
C ARG A 41 -15.09 -9.50 -13.23
N ILE A 42 -13.87 -9.94 -12.95
CA ILE A 42 -13.51 -10.69 -11.73
C ILE A 42 -13.31 -9.73 -10.53
N GLY A 43 -13.00 -8.45 -10.81
CA GLY A 43 -12.89 -7.38 -9.81
C GLY A 43 -14.20 -6.63 -9.51
N GLU A 44 -15.25 -6.83 -10.31
CA GLU A 44 -16.62 -6.39 -10.05
C GLU A 44 -17.45 -7.60 -9.59
N ASP A 45 -17.61 -7.72 -8.27
CA ASP A 45 -18.45 -8.73 -7.64
C ASP A 45 -19.92 -8.57 -8.13
N PRO A 46 -20.58 -9.62 -8.64
CA PRO A 46 -21.98 -9.55 -8.99
C PRO A 46 -22.81 -9.32 -7.73
N LYS A 47 -23.33 -8.09 -7.55
CA LYS A 47 -24.39 -7.68 -6.59
C LYS A 47 -24.81 -8.80 -5.65
N ASP A 48 -24.07 -9.00 -4.57
CA ASP A 48 -24.48 -9.89 -3.52
C ASP A 48 -25.77 -9.33 -2.92
N LYS A 49 -26.88 -10.04 -3.12
CA LYS A 49 -28.14 -9.76 -2.45
C LYS A 49 -27.98 -10.22 -1.01
N GLY A 50 -27.31 -9.38 -0.22
CA GLY A 50 -27.16 -9.56 1.22
C GLY A 50 -28.53 -9.69 1.88
N LYS A 51 -28.84 -10.91 2.35
CA LYS A 51 -29.82 -11.14 3.41
C LYS A 51 -29.36 -10.34 4.63
N GLY A 52 -30.24 -9.47 5.12
CA GLY A 52 -29.98 -8.60 6.24
C GLY A 52 -29.70 -9.37 7.54
N TYR A 53 -28.54 -9.09 8.12
CA TYR A 53 -28.34 -9.09 9.57
C TYR A 53 -27.71 -7.74 9.90
N GLY A 54 -28.54 -6.82 10.42
CA GLY A 54 -28.08 -5.51 10.88
C GLY A 54 -27.27 -5.70 12.15
N LEU A 55 -25.94 -5.67 12.03
CA LEU A 55 -25.05 -5.55 13.18
C LEU A 55 -25.16 -4.12 13.74
N PRO A 56 -24.96 -3.92 15.05
CA PRO A 56 -24.84 -2.58 15.61
C PRO A 56 -23.67 -1.86 14.92
N ALA A 57 -23.95 -0.69 14.36
CA ALA A 57 -22.95 0.16 13.75
C ALA A 57 -21.99 0.77 14.80
N GLU A 58 -22.37 0.73 16.08
CA GLU A 58 -21.64 1.29 17.21
C GLU A 58 -20.81 0.24 17.96
N PHE A 59 -19.53 0.53 18.16
CA PHE A 59 -18.57 -0.28 18.91
C PHE A 59 -18.36 0.33 20.31
N HIS A 60 -18.44 -0.49 21.37
CA HIS A 60 -18.29 0.00 22.74
C HIS A 60 -16.82 -0.04 23.18
N CYS A 61 -16.22 1.13 23.43
CA CYS A 61 -14.78 1.28 23.65
C CYS A 61 -14.24 0.58 24.92
N GLY A 62 -15.09 0.40 25.96
CA GLY A 62 -14.67 0.02 27.32
C GLY A 62 -14.02 -1.35 27.48
N HIS A 63 -14.14 -2.26 26.50
CA HIS A 63 -13.59 -3.61 26.61
C HIS A 63 -12.21 -3.81 25.98
N PHE A 64 -11.77 -2.92 25.07
CA PHE A 64 -10.64 -3.23 24.20
C PHE A 64 -9.59 -2.13 24.05
N VAL A 65 -9.90 -0.88 24.41
CA VAL A 65 -8.94 0.23 24.29
C VAL A 65 -8.23 0.46 25.63
N PRO A 66 -6.88 0.41 25.67
CA PRO A 66 -6.14 0.75 26.87
C PRO A 66 -6.43 2.21 27.27
N PRO A 67 -6.56 2.52 28.58
CA PRO A 67 -6.65 3.91 29.01
C PRO A 67 -5.42 4.70 28.52
N PRO A 68 -5.59 5.98 28.16
CA PRO A 68 -4.48 6.80 27.69
C PRO A 68 -3.36 6.79 28.74
N PRO A 69 -2.08 6.66 28.34
CA PRO A 69 -0.98 6.71 29.29
C PRO A 69 -0.99 8.06 30.02
N ALA A 70 -0.75 8.03 31.33
CA ALA A 70 -0.60 9.24 32.13
C ALA A 70 0.50 10.12 31.52
N ARG A 71 0.25 11.44 31.38
CA ARG A 71 1.25 12.39 30.90
C ARG A 71 2.47 12.36 31.83
N VAL A 72 3.56 11.74 31.38
CA VAL A 72 4.86 11.84 32.06
C VAL A 72 5.45 13.19 31.70
N THR A 73 5.41 14.13 32.64
CA THR A 73 6.19 15.37 32.60
C THR A 73 7.61 15.08 33.09
N ALA A 74 8.60 15.05 32.19
CA ALA A 74 9.98 15.54 32.39
C ALA A 74 10.95 15.04 31.30
N ALA A 75 11.87 15.93 30.91
CA ALA A 75 12.99 15.80 29.95
C ALA A 75 12.59 15.67 28.46
N GLY A 76 12.97 16.70 27.69
CA GLY A 76 12.63 16.83 26.27
C GLY A 76 13.21 15.66 25.45
N PRO A 77 12.37 14.96 24.66
CA PRO A 77 12.85 13.89 23.80
C PRO A 77 13.66 14.46 22.62
N PRO A 78 14.61 13.70 22.06
CA PRO A 78 15.14 14.00 20.72
C PRO A 78 13.96 14.13 19.74
N PRO A 79 14.08 14.90 18.63
CA PRO A 79 12.97 15.14 17.72
C PRO A 79 12.38 13.80 17.26
N SER A 80 11.19 13.50 17.78
CA SER A 80 10.53 12.22 17.54
C SER A 80 10.16 12.15 16.06
N PRO A 81 10.24 11.00 15.39
CA PRO A 81 9.77 10.88 14.01
C PRO A 81 8.27 11.09 13.95
N GLY A 82 7.86 12.33 13.67
CA GLY A 82 6.52 12.84 13.33
C GLY A 82 5.32 12.06 13.85
N ASP A 83 4.23 12.10 13.09
CA ASP A 83 3.06 11.26 13.29
C ASP A 83 3.18 9.98 12.45
N VAL A 84 2.29 9.01 12.68
CA VAL A 84 2.12 7.85 11.79
C VAL A 84 1.00 8.15 10.80
N PHE A 85 1.22 7.90 9.52
CA PHE A 85 0.30 8.21 8.43
C PHE A 85 -0.11 6.96 7.67
N PHE A 86 -1.40 6.86 7.39
CA PHE A 86 -2.00 5.92 6.43
C PHE A 86 -2.74 6.71 5.35
N VAL A 87 -2.78 6.17 4.14
CA VAL A 87 -3.53 6.78 3.03
C VAL A 87 -4.41 5.75 2.35
N GLU A 88 -5.69 6.09 2.22
CA GLU A 88 -6.65 5.40 1.36
C GLU A 88 -7.02 6.32 0.19
N THR A 89 -6.51 6.02 -1.01
CA THR A 89 -6.71 6.86 -2.20
C THR A 89 -7.94 6.47 -3.02
N SER A 90 -8.63 5.39 -2.69
CA SER A 90 -9.88 5.02 -3.36
C SER A 90 -11.08 5.74 -2.74
N GLU A 91 -12.24 5.61 -3.40
CA GLU A 91 -13.53 6.06 -2.85
C GLU A 91 -14.13 5.03 -1.88
N ARG A 92 -13.42 3.95 -1.54
CA ARG A 92 -13.98 2.85 -0.75
C ARG A 92 -14.15 3.24 0.71
N THR A 93 -15.34 2.93 1.21
CA THR A 93 -15.69 2.95 2.64
C THR A 93 -16.43 1.67 3.01
N ASP A 94 -16.29 0.60 2.22
CA ASP A 94 -17.08 -0.61 2.33
C ASP A 94 -16.57 -1.59 3.43
N PRO A 95 -17.44 -2.52 3.89
CA PRO A 95 -17.12 -3.42 5.01
C PRO A 95 -16.08 -4.50 4.72
N SER A 96 -15.96 -4.99 3.47
CA SER A 96 -15.13 -6.16 3.15
C SER A 96 -13.64 -5.85 3.21
N TYR A 97 -13.27 -4.62 2.85
CA TYR A 97 -11.93 -4.10 2.99
C TYR A 97 -11.53 -3.80 4.45
N LEU A 98 -12.50 -3.64 5.34
CA LEU A 98 -12.25 -2.93 6.58
C LEU A 98 -11.54 -3.74 7.66
N TYR A 99 -11.54 -5.07 7.64
CA TYR A 99 -10.87 -5.84 8.70
C TYR A 99 -9.36 -5.64 8.70
N LEU A 100 -8.70 -5.81 7.54
CA LEU A 100 -7.26 -5.61 7.44
C LEU A 100 -6.90 -4.16 7.69
N PHE A 101 -7.62 -3.23 7.06
CA PHE A 101 -7.47 -1.80 7.29
C PHE A 101 -7.58 -1.42 8.78
N THR A 102 -8.62 -1.91 9.47
CA THR A 102 -8.84 -1.62 10.90
C THR A 102 -7.73 -2.21 11.75
N CYS A 103 -7.31 -3.44 11.47
CA CYS A 103 -6.19 -4.06 12.18
C CYS A 103 -4.88 -3.30 11.98
N SER A 104 -4.63 -2.79 10.77
CA SER A 104 -3.43 -1.99 10.48
C SER A 104 -3.39 -0.72 11.31
N VAL A 105 -4.50 0.02 11.35
CA VAL A 105 -4.60 1.25 12.15
C VAL A 105 -4.59 0.94 13.65
N GLU A 106 -5.34 -0.07 14.10
CA GLU A 106 -5.38 -0.50 15.51
C GLU A 106 -3.99 -0.90 16.02
N SER A 107 -3.28 -1.76 15.28
CA SER A 107 -1.96 -2.24 15.67
C SER A 107 -0.95 -1.09 15.73
N ALA A 108 -1.00 -0.15 14.78
CA ALA A 108 -0.20 1.06 14.82
C ALA A 108 -0.52 1.95 16.02
N ALA A 109 -1.80 2.16 16.34
CA ALA A 109 -2.24 2.96 17.47
C ALA A 109 -1.76 2.37 18.80
N ARG A 110 -1.84 1.04 18.95
CA ARG A 110 -1.35 0.32 20.13
C ARG A 110 0.17 0.35 20.27
N ALA A 111 0.90 0.20 19.17
CA ALA A 111 2.36 0.26 19.17
C ALA A 111 2.90 1.68 19.46
N HIS A 112 2.08 2.71 19.27
CA HIS A 112 2.46 4.12 19.40
C HIS A 112 1.48 4.94 20.26
N PRO A 113 1.28 4.61 21.55
CA PRO A 113 0.23 5.22 22.38
C PRO A 113 0.40 6.74 22.61
N GLY A 114 1.60 7.28 22.43
CA GLY A 114 1.90 8.71 22.55
C GLY A 114 2.05 9.46 21.22
N THR A 115 1.81 8.81 20.08
CA THR A 115 1.97 9.40 18.74
C THR A 115 0.63 9.41 18.04
N ARG A 116 0.31 10.50 17.31
CA ARG A 116 -0.90 10.52 16.48
C ARG A 116 -0.77 9.55 15.31
N VAL A 117 -1.86 8.86 15.02
CA VAL A 117 -2.05 7.99 13.87
C VAL A 117 -3.10 8.65 12.99
N VAL A 118 -2.65 9.26 11.90
CA VAL A 118 -3.48 10.01 10.97
C VAL A 118 -3.83 9.14 9.77
N VAL A 119 -5.11 8.93 9.53
CA VAL A 119 -5.63 8.14 8.43
C VAL A 119 -6.29 9.09 7.43
N LEU A 120 -5.66 9.28 6.27
CA LEU A 120 -6.13 10.18 5.22
C LEU A 120 -6.93 9.39 4.18
N MET A 121 -8.21 9.69 4.02
CA MET A 121 -9.09 8.93 3.12
C MET A 121 -9.73 9.83 2.06
N LYS A 122 -9.54 9.48 0.78
CA LYS A 122 -10.12 10.25 -0.34
C LYS A 122 -11.65 10.15 -0.38
N GLY A 123 -12.21 8.96 -0.15
CA GLY A 123 -13.67 8.74 -0.10
C GLY A 123 -14.43 9.54 0.96
N LEU A 124 -13.73 10.14 1.93
CA LEU A 124 -14.36 11.03 2.92
C LEU A 124 -14.44 12.49 2.46
N ALA A 125 -13.63 12.89 1.48
CA ALA A 125 -13.60 14.28 0.98
C ALA A 125 -14.85 14.64 0.17
N SER A 126 -15.56 13.64 -0.36
CA SER A 126 -16.80 13.79 -1.14
C SER A 126 -18.08 13.69 -0.29
N GLY A 127 -17.98 13.28 0.98
CA GLY A 127 -19.10 13.15 1.91
C GLY A 127 -19.24 14.34 2.87
N ASN A 128 -20.39 14.44 3.55
CA ASN A 128 -20.51 15.29 4.74
C ASN A 128 -19.40 14.90 5.73
N ALA A 129 -18.83 15.86 6.46
CA ALA A 129 -17.66 15.71 7.34
C ALA A 129 -17.77 14.61 8.45
N SER A 130 -18.89 13.91 8.54
CA SER A 130 -19.12 12.76 9.42
C SER A 130 -18.56 11.46 8.82
N LEU A 131 -17.89 10.67 9.65
CA LEU A 131 -17.46 9.32 9.27
C LEU A 131 -18.67 8.43 8.92
N PRO A 132 -18.53 7.50 7.96
CA PRO A 132 -19.56 6.52 7.66
C PRO A 132 -19.96 5.74 8.92
N ASN A 133 -21.25 5.47 9.07
CA ASN A 133 -21.78 4.71 10.20
C ASN A 133 -21.42 3.23 10.07
N HIS A 134 -20.21 2.87 10.50
CA HIS A 134 -19.66 1.53 10.37
C HIS A 134 -18.79 1.15 11.56
N TRP A 135 -18.83 -0.13 11.95
CA TRP A 135 -18.18 -0.62 13.17
C TRP A 135 -16.68 -0.33 13.22
N GLY A 136 -15.97 -0.39 12.08
CA GLY A 136 -14.52 -0.15 12.05
C GLY A 136 -14.18 1.31 12.31
N PHE A 137 -14.93 2.26 11.74
CA PHE A 137 -14.75 3.68 12.06
C PHE A 137 -15.11 3.97 13.52
N SER A 138 -16.18 3.36 14.03
CA SER A 138 -16.55 3.47 15.45
C SER A 138 -15.46 2.90 16.37
N LEU A 139 -14.89 1.74 16.04
CA LEU A 139 -13.80 1.11 16.78
C LEU A 139 -12.53 1.97 16.75
N LEU A 140 -12.13 2.46 15.58
CA LEU A 140 -10.94 3.31 15.44
C LEU A 140 -11.09 4.64 16.18
N SER A 141 -12.31 5.19 16.24
CA SER A 141 -12.62 6.40 17.01
C SER A 141 -12.49 6.20 18.52
N CYS A 142 -12.46 4.96 19.01
CA CYS A 142 -12.19 4.69 20.43
C CYS A 142 -10.72 4.91 20.81
N PHE A 143 -9.78 4.90 19.84
CA PHE A 143 -8.37 5.11 20.12
C PHE A 143 -8.07 6.61 20.22
N PRO A 144 -7.58 7.11 21.37
CA PRO A 144 -7.42 8.55 21.60
C PRO A 144 -6.35 9.19 20.72
N ASN A 145 -5.47 8.37 20.14
CA ASN A 145 -4.39 8.80 19.26
C ASN A 145 -4.68 8.54 17.77
N VAL A 146 -5.89 8.12 17.38
CA VAL A 146 -6.26 7.91 15.97
C VAL A 146 -7.11 9.08 15.48
N GLU A 147 -6.75 9.61 14.32
CA GLU A 147 -7.47 10.68 13.64
C GLU A 147 -7.75 10.28 12.20
N ILE A 148 -9.03 10.12 11.84
CA ILE A 148 -9.43 9.87 10.45
C ILE A 148 -9.85 11.20 9.83
N ARG A 149 -9.25 11.55 8.70
CA ARG A 149 -9.44 12.84 8.03
C ARG A 149 -9.65 12.65 6.52
N PRO A 150 -10.38 13.57 5.86
CA PRO A 150 -10.46 13.58 4.42
C PRO A 150 -9.08 13.87 3.79
N LEU A 151 -8.77 13.17 2.71
CA LEU A 151 -7.58 13.42 1.90
C LEU A 151 -7.90 14.45 0.81
N ASP A 152 -7.42 15.69 1.01
CA ASP A 152 -7.39 16.71 -0.04
C ASP A 152 -6.09 16.54 -0.86
N VAL A 153 -6.20 15.87 -2.00
CA VAL A 153 -5.06 15.58 -2.89
C VAL A 153 -4.47 16.86 -3.51
N PRO A 154 -5.26 17.79 -4.07
CA PRO A 154 -4.74 19.09 -4.51
C PRO A 154 -3.93 19.83 -3.45
N GLU A 155 -4.44 19.91 -2.21
CA GLU A 155 -3.74 20.59 -1.11
C GLU A 155 -2.45 19.84 -0.71
N LEU A 156 -2.51 18.51 -0.65
CA LEU A 156 -1.33 17.68 -0.37
C LEU A 156 -0.23 17.94 -1.40
N PHE A 157 -0.56 18.05 -2.69
CA PHE A 157 0.43 18.27 -3.75
C PHE A 157 0.82 19.73 -3.96
N SER A 158 0.06 20.69 -3.42
CA SER A 158 0.33 22.12 -3.54
C SER A 158 1.78 22.46 -3.14
N GLY A 159 2.47 23.26 -3.97
CA GLY A 159 3.88 23.61 -3.75
C GLY A 159 4.88 22.47 -3.95
N THR A 160 4.49 21.40 -4.65
CA THR A 160 5.40 20.30 -5.04
C THR A 160 5.32 20.04 -6.56
N PRO A 161 6.33 19.38 -7.16
CA PRO A 161 6.28 18.98 -8.57
C PRO A 161 5.06 18.10 -8.91
N LEU A 162 4.50 17.38 -7.92
CA LEU A 162 3.38 16.47 -8.11
C LEU A 162 2.06 17.19 -8.43
N ALA A 163 1.92 18.49 -8.12
CA ALA A 163 0.69 19.25 -8.41
C ALA A 163 0.39 19.32 -9.91
N GLU A 164 1.41 19.62 -10.71
CA GLU A 164 1.27 19.70 -12.16
C GLU A 164 1.06 18.32 -12.79
N TRP A 165 1.76 17.31 -12.29
CA TRP A 165 1.53 15.93 -12.71
C TRP A 165 0.07 15.52 -12.45
N TYR A 166 -0.44 15.75 -11.24
CA TYR A 166 -1.77 15.32 -10.85
C TYR A 166 -2.87 15.96 -11.72
N SER A 167 -2.76 17.27 -12.00
CA SER A 167 -3.76 17.97 -12.84
C SER A 167 -3.81 17.41 -14.27
N ARG A 168 -2.68 16.97 -14.82
CA ARG A 168 -2.58 16.33 -16.14
C ARG A 168 -3.06 14.88 -16.11
N ALA A 169 -2.69 14.13 -15.07
CA ALA A 169 -3.02 12.72 -14.93
C ALA A 169 -4.53 12.50 -14.78
N GLN A 170 -5.25 13.43 -14.13
CA GLN A 170 -6.72 13.38 -14.02
C GLN A 170 -7.46 13.44 -15.38
N GLN A 171 -6.81 13.95 -16.43
CA GLN A 171 -7.43 14.11 -17.75
C GLN A 171 -7.29 12.86 -18.62
N ARG A 172 -6.59 11.83 -18.15
CA ARG A 172 -6.27 10.64 -18.93
C ARG A 172 -6.65 9.39 -18.14
N TRP A 173 -7.17 8.40 -18.85
CA TRP A 173 -7.34 7.09 -18.26
C TRP A 173 -6.01 6.34 -18.28
N GLU A 174 -5.62 5.78 -17.14
CA GLU A 174 -4.40 4.99 -16.97
C GLU A 174 -4.72 3.74 -16.13
N PRO A 175 -4.16 2.58 -16.47
CA PRO A 175 -4.54 1.31 -15.84
C PRO A 175 -4.17 1.22 -14.36
N TYR A 176 -3.13 1.95 -13.94
CA TYR A 176 -2.59 1.90 -12.57
C TYR A 176 -2.67 3.25 -11.85
N PHE A 177 -3.57 4.14 -12.27
CA PHE A 177 -3.69 5.48 -11.68
C PHE A 177 -3.87 5.44 -10.15
N LEU A 178 -4.69 4.51 -9.63
CA LEU A 178 -4.98 4.44 -8.20
C LEU A 178 -3.75 4.06 -7.34
N PRO A 179 -3.00 2.97 -7.63
CA PRO A 179 -1.72 2.69 -7.00
C PRO A 179 -0.70 3.83 -7.14
N VAL A 180 -0.57 4.39 -8.35
CA VAL A 180 0.36 5.49 -8.63
C VAL A 180 0.02 6.74 -7.81
N LEU A 181 -1.27 7.03 -7.62
CA LEU A 181 -1.73 8.10 -6.74
C LEU A 181 -1.36 7.83 -5.28
N SER A 182 -1.47 6.59 -4.80
CA SER A 182 -1.01 6.21 -3.46
C SER A 182 0.50 6.41 -3.30
N ASP A 183 1.30 6.04 -4.31
CA ASP A 183 2.75 6.29 -4.34
C ASP A 183 3.10 7.78 -4.34
N ALA A 184 2.35 8.61 -5.06
CA ALA A 184 2.54 10.06 -5.01
C ALA A 184 2.20 10.63 -3.62
N CYS A 185 1.07 10.21 -3.03
CA CYS A 185 0.61 10.67 -1.72
C CYS A 185 1.62 10.33 -0.62
N ARG A 186 2.11 9.09 -0.55
CA ARG A 186 3.07 8.67 0.50
C ARG A 186 4.37 9.47 0.42
N ILE A 187 4.89 9.70 -0.79
CA ILE A 187 6.11 10.49 -1.00
C ILE A 187 5.87 11.96 -0.58
N ALA A 188 4.74 12.54 -0.99
CA ALA A 188 4.39 13.91 -0.63
C ALA A 188 4.23 14.11 0.88
N ILE A 189 3.56 13.18 1.57
CA ILE A 189 3.39 13.21 3.04
C ILE A 189 4.75 13.15 3.73
N MET A 190 5.60 12.21 3.34
CA MET A 190 6.94 12.08 3.92
C MET A 190 7.80 13.33 3.70
N TRP A 191 7.72 13.97 2.54
CA TRP A 191 8.43 15.23 2.33
C TRP A 191 7.80 16.42 3.08
N LYS A 192 6.47 16.53 3.16
CA LYS A 192 5.80 17.67 3.80
C LYS A 192 5.83 17.61 5.32
N PHE A 193 5.45 16.47 5.88
CA PHE A 193 5.20 16.30 7.31
C PHE A 193 6.28 15.46 7.99
N GLY A 194 6.99 14.63 7.24
CA GLY A 194 7.88 13.61 7.81
C GLY A 194 7.10 12.61 8.66
N GLY A 195 7.81 11.92 9.56
CA GLY A 195 7.22 10.91 10.43
C GLY A 195 7.35 9.51 9.86
N ILE A 196 6.24 8.76 9.90
CA ILE A 196 6.20 7.36 9.51
C ILE A 196 4.99 7.14 8.62
N TYR A 197 5.17 6.54 7.45
CA TYR A 197 4.11 6.10 6.58
C TYR A 197 4.08 4.57 6.52
N LEU A 198 2.88 4.02 6.54
CA LEU A 198 2.59 2.61 6.35
C LEU A 198 1.43 2.44 5.36
N ASP A 199 1.53 1.45 4.48
CA ASP A 199 0.37 0.97 3.72
C ASP A 199 -0.69 0.38 4.67
N THR A 200 -1.94 0.39 4.23
CA THR A 200 -3.11 -0.03 5.02
C THR A 200 -3.22 -1.54 5.23
N ASP A 201 -2.22 -2.30 4.80
CA ASP A 201 -2.08 -3.75 4.94
C ASP A 201 -0.84 -4.17 5.73
N PHE A 202 -0.33 -3.28 6.59
CA PHE A 202 0.66 -3.61 7.61
C PHE A 202 0.03 -3.94 8.96
N ILE A 203 0.42 -5.06 9.56
CA ILE A 203 0.23 -5.28 11.00
C ILE A 203 1.48 -4.77 11.72
N VAL A 204 1.35 -3.80 12.62
CA VAL A 204 2.48 -3.22 13.36
C VAL A 204 2.74 -4.02 14.63
N LEU A 205 3.97 -4.52 14.79
CA LEU A 205 4.34 -5.40 15.90
C LEU A 205 5.10 -4.64 16.99
N LYS A 206 5.91 -3.66 16.60
CA LYS A 206 6.80 -2.90 17.49
C LYS A 206 6.74 -1.41 17.19
N ASN A 207 7.16 -0.61 18.16
CA ASN A 207 7.28 0.83 18.00
C ASN A 207 8.35 1.15 16.94
N LEU A 208 7.98 1.99 15.99
CA LEU A 208 8.78 2.37 14.81
C LEU A 208 9.52 3.70 14.99
N LYS A 209 9.35 4.38 16.13
CA LYS A 209 9.89 5.74 16.35
C LYS A 209 11.41 5.79 16.50
N ASN A 210 12.08 4.65 16.57
CA ASN A 210 13.54 4.58 16.52
C ASN A 210 14.06 4.60 15.08
N LEU A 211 13.20 4.38 14.08
CA LEU A 211 13.55 4.41 12.67
C LEU A 211 13.41 5.83 12.16
N THR A 212 14.46 6.34 11.52
CA THR A 212 14.48 7.67 10.91
C THR A 212 15.26 7.60 9.60
N ASN A 213 14.77 8.32 8.60
CA ASN A 213 15.30 8.31 7.23
C ASN A 213 15.53 6.89 6.71
N ALA A 214 14.53 6.04 6.88
CA ALA A 214 14.58 4.63 6.60
C ALA A 214 13.44 4.17 5.69
N LEU A 215 13.73 3.17 4.87
CA LEU A 215 12.76 2.43 4.08
C LEU A 215 13.13 0.94 4.02
N GLY A 216 12.24 0.09 3.54
CA GLY A 216 12.45 -1.36 3.53
C GLY A 216 12.91 -1.93 2.20
N ILE A 217 13.79 -2.93 2.26
CA ILE A 217 14.14 -3.80 1.13
C ILE A 217 13.07 -4.90 1.01
N GLN A 218 12.34 -4.94 -0.10
CA GLN A 218 11.32 -5.98 -0.33
C GLN A 218 11.93 -7.28 -0.84
N SER A 219 12.85 -7.20 -1.80
CA SER A 219 13.46 -8.34 -2.47
C SER A 219 14.87 -7.97 -2.94
N PRO A 220 15.68 -8.93 -3.44
CA PRO A 220 17.01 -8.61 -3.95
C PRO A 220 16.96 -7.44 -4.94
N ASP A 221 17.71 -6.39 -4.65
CA ASP A 221 17.80 -5.15 -5.45
C ASP A 221 16.52 -4.32 -5.62
N LEU A 222 15.49 -4.54 -4.80
CA LEU A 222 14.24 -3.80 -4.85
C LEU A 222 13.84 -3.25 -3.48
N LEU A 223 13.69 -1.93 -3.42
CA LEU A 223 13.11 -1.20 -2.29
C LEU A 223 11.60 -1.10 -2.46
N ASN A 224 10.87 -0.96 -1.36
CA ASN A 224 9.42 -0.75 -1.40
C ASN A 224 9.04 0.47 -0.55
N GLY A 225 8.03 1.21 -1.02
CA GLY A 225 7.48 2.41 -0.39
C GLY A 225 6.35 2.14 0.58
N ALA A 226 5.97 0.87 0.78
CA ALA A 226 4.92 0.51 1.71
C ALA A 226 5.26 0.90 3.16
N PHE A 227 6.54 0.93 3.53
CA PHE A 227 7.04 1.57 4.75
C PHE A 227 8.04 2.68 4.40
N LEU A 228 7.81 3.87 4.94
CA LEU A 228 8.74 5.00 4.86
C LEU A 228 8.81 5.68 6.22
N SER A 229 10.00 6.05 6.66
CA SER A 229 10.15 6.96 7.79
C SER A 229 11.19 8.01 7.47
N PHE A 230 10.80 9.27 7.40
CA PHE A 230 11.69 10.35 7.00
C PHE A 230 11.45 11.61 7.82
N SER A 231 12.52 12.40 7.96
CA SER A 231 12.38 13.78 8.42
C SER A 231 11.65 14.61 7.37
N ALA A 232 10.86 15.60 7.80
CA ALA A 232 10.24 16.54 6.87
C ALA A 232 11.32 17.24 6.03
N LYS A 233 11.01 17.52 4.76
CA LYS A 233 11.88 18.18 3.78
C LYS A 233 13.19 17.44 3.49
N HIS A 234 13.26 16.14 3.76
CA HIS A 234 14.45 15.36 3.45
C HIS A 234 14.73 15.35 1.93
N GLU A 235 15.97 15.64 1.55
CA GLU A 235 16.42 15.78 0.15
C GLU A 235 16.12 14.53 -0.69
N PHE A 236 16.34 13.34 -0.12
CA PHE A 236 15.97 12.07 -0.77
C PHE A 236 14.50 12.04 -1.22
N MET A 237 13.56 12.46 -0.37
CA MET A 237 12.13 12.49 -0.71
C MET A 237 11.81 13.54 -1.78
N GLU A 238 12.55 14.66 -1.78
CA GLU A 238 12.42 15.67 -2.84
C GLU A 238 12.87 15.12 -4.19
N LEU A 239 14.00 14.42 -4.23
CA LEU A 239 14.49 13.75 -5.43
C LEU A 239 13.51 12.68 -5.92
N CYS A 240 12.87 11.94 -5.00
CA CYS A 240 11.80 11.02 -5.34
C CYS A 240 10.62 11.73 -6.04
N MET A 241 10.16 12.89 -5.54
CA MET A 241 9.09 13.64 -6.21
C MET A 241 9.49 14.17 -7.59
N ARG A 242 10.73 14.64 -7.74
CA ARG A 242 11.23 15.12 -9.05
C ARG A 242 11.31 13.98 -10.05
N ASP A 243 11.93 12.87 -9.64
CA ASP A 243 12.05 11.66 -10.46
C ASP A 243 10.67 11.09 -10.84
N PHE A 244 9.71 11.15 -9.93
CA PHE A 244 8.32 10.75 -10.19
C PHE A 244 7.79 11.46 -11.43
N VAL A 245 7.97 12.78 -11.52
CA VAL A 245 7.44 13.56 -12.64
C VAL A 245 8.28 13.37 -13.91
N GLU A 246 9.61 13.38 -13.78
CA GLU A 246 10.55 13.29 -14.91
C GLU A 246 10.50 11.93 -15.61
N ASN A 247 10.35 10.85 -14.86
CA ASN A 247 10.36 9.47 -15.35
C ASN A 247 8.96 8.83 -15.19
N TYR A 248 7.91 9.59 -15.46
CA TYR A 248 6.54 9.10 -15.29
C TYR A 248 6.19 7.98 -16.27
N ASN A 249 5.68 6.85 -15.76
CA ASN A 249 5.08 5.79 -16.56
C ASN A 249 3.89 5.13 -15.84
N GLY A 250 2.69 5.69 -16.03
CA GLY A 250 1.44 5.15 -15.47
C GLY A 250 0.98 3.80 -16.04
N TRP A 251 1.67 3.26 -17.05
CA TRP A 251 1.39 1.96 -17.67
C TRP A 251 2.11 0.79 -16.99
N VAL A 252 3.02 1.06 -16.05
CA VAL A 252 3.78 0.05 -15.33
C VAL A 252 3.52 0.22 -13.84
N TRP A 253 2.87 -0.78 -13.23
CA TRP A 253 2.36 -0.71 -11.86
C TRP A 253 3.41 -0.29 -10.82
N GLY A 254 4.61 -0.88 -10.87
CA GLY A 254 5.68 -0.63 -9.88
C GLY A 254 6.58 0.56 -10.20
N HIS A 255 6.37 1.23 -11.34
CA HIS A 255 7.32 2.23 -11.83
C HIS A 255 7.42 3.43 -10.90
N GLN A 256 6.30 3.89 -10.33
CA GLN A 256 6.27 5.08 -9.49
C GLN A 256 6.36 4.81 -7.99
N GLY A 257 6.38 3.53 -7.61
CA GLY A 257 6.55 3.09 -6.23
C GLY A 257 7.91 2.40 -6.04
N PRO A 258 7.97 1.05 -5.94
CA PRO A 258 9.20 0.31 -5.68
C PRO A 258 10.37 0.63 -6.62
N GLU A 259 10.12 0.71 -7.94
CA GLU A 259 11.18 1.00 -8.92
C GLU A 259 11.72 2.42 -8.77
N LEU A 260 10.87 3.37 -8.38
CA LEU A 260 11.24 4.77 -8.14
C LEU A 260 12.20 4.90 -6.97
N LEU A 261 11.83 4.35 -5.83
CA LEU A 261 12.67 4.39 -4.64
C LEU A 261 14.00 3.69 -4.91
N THR A 262 13.96 2.57 -5.62
CA THR A 262 15.15 1.81 -6.01
C THR A 262 16.08 2.63 -6.91
N ARG A 263 15.58 3.22 -8.00
CA ARG A 263 16.42 3.99 -8.94
C ARG A 263 16.96 5.28 -8.30
N VAL A 264 16.16 5.95 -7.48
CA VAL A 264 16.61 7.16 -6.76
C VAL A 264 17.66 6.79 -5.71
N PHE A 265 17.47 5.71 -4.96
CA PHE A 265 18.45 5.23 -3.98
C PHE A 265 19.77 4.80 -4.61
N LYS A 266 19.73 4.08 -5.74
CA LYS A 266 20.94 3.71 -6.49
C LYS A 266 21.73 4.94 -6.96
N ARG A 267 21.05 5.99 -7.44
CA ARG A 267 21.66 7.26 -7.81
C ARG A 267 22.17 8.05 -6.60
N TRP A 268 21.42 8.05 -5.50
CA TRP A 268 21.80 8.67 -4.23
C TRP A 268 23.10 8.07 -3.67
N CYS A 269 23.24 6.76 -3.79
CA CYS A 269 24.32 5.95 -3.21
C CYS A 269 25.46 5.55 -4.15
N PRO A 270 25.58 6.23 -5.30
CA PRO A 270 26.23 5.71 -6.52
C PRO A 270 26.51 4.18 -6.54
N ILE A 271 25.45 3.36 -6.43
CA ILE A 271 25.56 1.88 -6.43
C ILE A 271 24.75 1.24 -7.56
N SER A 272 25.19 0.07 -8.02
CA SER A 272 24.46 -0.76 -8.98
C SER A 272 23.51 -1.76 -8.30
N SER A 273 23.83 -2.19 -7.08
CA SER A 273 23.10 -3.20 -6.30
C SER A 273 22.95 -2.78 -4.83
N ILE A 274 21.81 -3.14 -4.23
CA ILE A 274 21.39 -2.83 -2.86
C ILE A 274 21.80 -3.94 -1.88
N GLN A 275 22.20 -5.12 -2.37
CA GLN A 275 22.41 -6.34 -1.57
C GLN A 275 23.34 -6.18 -0.36
N HIS A 276 24.28 -5.22 -0.41
CA HIS A 276 25.26 -5.00 0.64
C HIS A 276 25.23 -3.59 1.26
N VAL A 277 24.29 -2.72 0.85
CA VAL A 277 24.22 -1.34 1.32
C VAL A 277 22.95 -1.14 2.14
N LEU A 278 23.11 -1.26 3.46
CA LEU A 278 22.01 -1.07 4.42
C LEU A 278 21.82 0.40 4.81
N SER A 279 22.82 1.26 4.59
CA SER A 279 22.72 2.70 4.83
C SER A 279 23.70 3.47 3.98
N CYS A 280 23.27 4.66 3.55
CA CYS A 280 24.07 5.52 2.68
C CYS A 280 23.59 6.96 2.75
N LYS A 281 24.54 7.89 2.94
CA LYS A 281 24.30 9.35 3.06
C LYS A 281 23.09 9.67 3.97
N GLY A 282 23.00 8.98 5.10
CA GLY A 282 21.94 9.19 6.10
C GLY A 282 20.58 8.55 5.78
N VAL A 283 20.45 7.80 4.67
CA VAL A 283 19.25 7.01 4.34
C VAL A 283 19.53 5.53 4.55
N SER A 284 18.69 4.85 5.33
CA SER A 284 18.85 3.43 5.66
C SER A 284 17.86 2.56 4.87
N ALA A 285 18.38 1.55 4.18
CA ALA A 285 17.62 0.48 3.55
C ALA A 285 17.60 -0.73 4.51
N LEU A 286 16.51 -0.85 5.26
CA LEU A 286 16.34 -1.91 6.27
C LEU A 286 16.12 -3.26 5.60
N SER A 287 16.62 -4.32 6.23
CA SER A 287 16.54 -5.67 5.68
C SER A 287 15.08 -6.14 5.49
N SER A 288 14.89 -7.13 4.63
CA SER A 288 13.54 -7.66 4.34
C SER A 288 12.86 -8.20 5.58
N GLU A 289 13.59 -8.75 6.55
CA GLU A 289 13.03 -9.28 7.80
C GLU A 289 12.36 -8.19 8.65
N ALA A 290 12.72 -6.92 8.47
CA ALA A 290 12.16 -5.82 9.25
C ALA A 290 10.68 -5.54 8.91
N PHE A 291 10.29 -5.65 7.63
CA PHE A 291 8.96 -5.25 7.12
C PHE A 291 8.28 -6.26 6.20
N TYR A 292 9.06 -7.16 5.60
CA TYR A 292 8.65 -8.14 4.60
C TYR A 292 9.13 -9.55 4.95
N PRO A 293 8.92 -10.05 6.19
CA PRO A 293 9.39 -11.37 6.61
C PRO A 293 8.73 -12.52 5.84
N VAL A 294 7.54 -12.28 5.26
CA VAL A 294 6.91 -13.13 4.25
C VAL A 294 7.02 -12.40 2.92
N ARG A 295 7.76 -12.98 1.97
CA ARG A 295 7.93 -12.41 0.64
C ARG A 295 6.61 -12.40 -0.12
N TRP A 296 6.48 -11.47 -1.08
CA TRP A 296 5.26 -11.36 -1.89
C TRP A 296 5.00 -12.62 -2.73
N GLU A 297 6.03 -13.35 -3.14
CA GLU A 297 5.88 -14.64 -3.84
C GLU A 297 5.28 -15.73 -2.94
N ASP A 298 5.52 -15.61 -1.64
CA ASP A 298 5.13 -16.59 -0.60
C ASP A 298 3.90 -16.13 0.19
N TRP A 299 3.12 -15.17 -0.32
CA TRP A 299 1.98 -14.55 0.39
C TRP A 299 0.98 -15.57 0.96
N LYS A 300 0.84 -16.74 0.33
CA LYS A 300 -0.05 -17.82 0.79
C LYS A 300 0.29 -18.34 2.19
N ARG A 301 1.57 -18.26 2.59
CA ARG A 301 2.03 -18.63 3.94
C ARG A 301 1.32 -17.85 5.04
N LEU A 302 0.77 -16.68 4.75
CA LEU A 302 -0.04 -15.90 5.69
C LEU A 302 -1.30 -16.65 6.13
N PHE A 303 -1.82 -17.56 5.30
CA PHE A 303 -3.05 -18.33 5.55
C PHE A 303 -2.75 -19.76 6.01
N GLU A 304 -1.48 -20.14 6.12
CA GLU A 304 -1.05 -21.46 6.55
C GLU A 304 -0.81 -21.50 8.05
N ALA A 305 -1.01 -22.68 8.65
CA ALA A 305 -0.77 -22.88 10.07
C ALA A 305 0.72 -22.73 10.40
N ILE A 306 1.02 -22.00 11.47
CA ILE A 306 2.38 -21.78 11.95
C ILE A 306 2.50 -22.16 13.43
N SER A 307 3.59 -22.84 13.78
CA SER A 307 3.86 -23.19 15.18
C SER A 307 4.27 -21.96 15.99
N SER A 308 4.08 -21.98 17.32
CA SER A 308 4.46 -20.85 18.17
C SER A 308 5.97 -20.53 18.13
N SER A 309 6.82 -21.55 17.99
CA SER A 309 8.27 -21.36 17.87
C SER A 309 8.66 -20.74 16.54
N GLU A 310 8.07 -21.19 15.43
CA GLU A 310 8.31 -20.61 14.11
C GLU A 310 7.79 -19.17 14.03
N LEU A 311 6.61 -18.90 14.61
CA LEU A 311 6.08 -17.54 14.73
C LEU A 311 7.05 -16.65 15.50
N HIS A 312 7.56 -17.11 16.66
CA HIS A 312 8.51 -16.31 17.45
C HIS A 312 9.77 -15.95 16.66
N GLU A 313 10.36 -16.92 15.95
CA GLU A 313 11.55 -16.66 15.13
C GLU A 313 11.24 -15.73 13.94
N LEU A 314 10.09 -15.89 13.28
CA LEU A 314 9.65 -14.99 12.20
C LEU A 314 9.52 -13.54 12.69
N LEU A 315 8.98 -13.33 13.90
CA LEU A 315 8.69 -12.00 14.44
C LEU A 315 9.86 -11.35 15.19
N LYS A 316 10.95 -12.10 15.43
CA LYS A 316 12.10 -11.68 16.21
C LYS A 316 12.71 -10.36 15.73
N ASN A 317 12.98 -10.25 14.43
CA ASN A 317 13.56 -9.06 13.80
C ASN A 317 12.53 -8.20 13.03
N THR A 318 11.25 -8.55 13.13
CA THR A 318 10.15 -7.87 12.43
C THR A 318 9.64 -6.69 13.25
N TYR A 319 9.48 -5.54 12.60
CA TYR A 319 8.87 -4.32 13.15
C TYR A 319 7.40 -4.20 12.79
N ALA A 320 7.07 -4.47 11.54
CA ALA A 320 5.71 -4.60 11.03
C ALA A 320 5.69 -5.67 9.93
N LEU A 321 4.54 -6.26 9.66
CA LEU A 321 4.39 -7.30 8.64
C LEU A 321 3.41 -6.86 7.57
N HIS A 322 3.89 -6.79 6.33
CA HIS A 322 3.06 -6.49 5.16
C HIS A 322 2.27 -7.72 4.69
N VAL A 323 0.95 -7.59 4.55
CA VAL A 323 0.01 -8.70 4.27
C VAL A 323 -0.24 -8.89 2.76
N TRP A 324 0.32 -8.02 1.92
CA TRP A 324 0.21 -8.09 0.45
C TRP A 324 -1.26 -8.11 -0.02
N ASN A 325 -2.08 -7.17 0.45
CA ASN A 325 -3.53 -7.17 0.23
C ASN A 325 -3.90 -7.33 -1.24
N LYS A 326 -3.12 -6.75 -2.16
CA LYS A 326 -3.33 -6.92 -3.61
C LYS A 326 -3.36 -8.39 -4.07
N LEU A 327 -2.60 -9.26 -3.43
CA LEU A 327 -2.50 -10.70 -3.74
C LEU A 327 -3.38 -11.55 -2.83
N SER A 328 -3.48 -11.17 -1.56
CA SER A 328 -4.19 -11.94 -0.54
C SER A 328 -5.71 -11.68 -0.53
N HIS A 329 -6.16 -10.59 -1.18
CA HIS A 329 -7.58 -10.23 -1.29
C HIS A 329 -8.42 -11.36 -1.91
N GLY A 330 -9.55 -11.66 -1.26
CA GLY A 330 -10.47 -12.73 -1.65
C GLY A 330 -10.13 -14.11 -1.08
N THR A 331 -8.98 -14.26 -0.41
CA THR A 331 -8.66 -15.50 0.31
C THR A 331 -9.39 -15.53 1.65
N ARG A 332 -10.14 -16.60 1.90
CA ARG A 332 -10.87 -16.77 3.15
C ARG A 332 -9.90 -17.08 4.29
N LEU A 333 -9.91 -16.24 5.32
CA LEU A 333 -9.19 -16.49 6.58
C LEU A 333 -10.16 -17.08 7.61
N GLU A 334 -9.81 -18.24 8.16
CA GLU A 334 -10.49 -18.79 9.34
C GLU A 334 -9.91 -18.18 10.62
N ILE A 335 -10.67 -17.33 11.30
CA ILE A 335 -10.18 -16.51 12.42
C ILE A 335 -9.82 -17.33 13.66
N ALA A 336 -10.47 -18.48 13.85
CA ALA A 336 -10.14 -19.40 14.94
C ALA A 336 -9.02 -20.40 14.59
N SER A 337 -8.42 -20.30 13.40
CA SER A 337 -7.37 -21.21 12.95
C SER A 337 -6.00 -20.89 13.55
N GLN A 338 -5.04 -21.80 13.34
CA GLN A 338 -3.63 -21.57 13.65
C GLN A 338 -2.89 -20.84 12.52
N ALA A 339 -3.60 -20.25 11.56
CA ALA A 339 -2.97 -19.52 10.47
C ALA A 339 -2.12 -18.35 10.98
N LEU A 340 -0.99 -18.10 10.33
CA LEU A 340 -0.09 -16.98 10.68
C LEU A 340 -0.86 -15.66 10.82
N LEU A 341 -1.66 -15.30 9.82
CA LEU A 341 -2.43 -14.07 9.83
C LEU A 341 -3.45 -14.05 10.97
N ALA A 342 -4.16 -15.15 11.23
CA ALA A 342 -5.11 -15.23 12.36
C ALA A 342 -4.43 -15.02 13.71
N GLN A 343 -3.24 -15.61 13.90
CA GLN A 343 -2.43 -15.39 15.11
C GLN A 343 -1.99 -13.93 15.24
N LEU A 344 -1.58 -13.28 14.14
CA LEU A 344 -1.23 -11.85 14.15
C LEU A 344 -2.42 -10.96 14.51
N TYR A 345 -3.60 -11.21 13.94
CA TYR A 345 -4.83 -10.49 14.30
C TYR A 345 -5.11 -10.59 15.81
N SER A 346 -5.01 -11.81 16.35
CA SER A 346 -5.27 -12.07 17.76
C SER A 346 -4.32 -11.34 18.71
N GLN A 347 -3.05 -11.19 18.32
CA GLN A 347 -1.99 -10.62 19.17
C GLN A 347 -1.93 -9.09 19.06
N PHE A 348 -2.04 -8.53 17.85
CA PHE A 348 -1.70 -7.13 17.60
C PHE A 348 -2.92 -6.21 17.36
N CYS A 349 -4.07 -6.77 17.02
CA CYS A 349 -5.32 -6.01 16.86
C CYS A 349 -6.52 -6.75 17.50
N PRO A 350 -6.48 -6.99 18.82
CA PRO A 350 -7.46 -7.82 19.51
C PRO A 350 -8.90 -7.27 19.43
N ALA A 351 -9.11 -5.96 19.27
CA ALA A 351 -10.45 -5.38 19.13
C ALA A 351 -11.06 -5.75 17.77
N THR A 352 -10.29 -5.58 16.70
CA THR A 352 -10.65 -6.00 15.34
C THR A 352 -10.89 -7.50 15.30
N HIS A 353 -9.97 -8.29 15.87
CA HIS A 353 -10.08 -9.75 15.93
C HIS A 353 -11.32 -10.22 16.70
N ALA A 354 -11.69 -9.57 17.80
CA ALA A 354 -12.92 -9.86 18.53
C ALA A 354 -14.15 -9.62 17.65
N LYS A 355 -14.17 -8.53 16.87
CA LYS A 355 -15.26 -8.26 15.93
C LYS A 355 -15.33 -9.28 14.80
N MET A 356 -14.17 -9.73 14.30
CA MET A 356 -14.09 -10.77 13.28
C MET A 356 -14.63 -12.13 13.75
N LYS A 357 -14.52 -12.46 15.04
CA LYS A 357 -15.06 -13.70 15.60
C LYS A 357 -16.59 -13.72 15.77
N MET A 358 -17.22 -12.55 15.76
CA MET A 358 -18.68 -12.43 15.91
C MET A 358 -19.43 -12.60 14.58
N ASN A 359 -18.70 -12.72 13.46
CA ASN A 359 -19.19 -12.93 12.10
C ASN A 359 -18.62 -14.23 11.54
#